data_AF-A0AAN8IFU3-F1
#
_entry.id   AF-A0AAN8IFU3-F1
#
_cell.length_a   1.000
_cell.length_b   1.000
_cell.length_c   1.000
_cell.angle_alpha   90.00
_cell.angle_beta   90.00
_cell.angle_gamma   90.00
#
_symmetry.space_group_name_H-M   'P 1'
#
loop_
_entity.id
_entity.type
_entity.pdbx_description
1 polymer ?
#
loop_
_entity_poly.entity_id
_entity_poly.type
_entity_poly.pdbx_seq_one_letter_code
_entity_poly.pdbx_strand_id
1 'polypeptide(L)'
;MLVLGCVVDHIEVILTVAAGLSVQSPFTNRSYRELDVVQRREGLTSSMGDPFTLIEIFREWMLQKCTAGKVRRWALENGIDEHRMFEISKLRFQYRQILEDAGLVEKPDAHELGQDDSRQRRIDQGDKKKLLDMKRDARQVAKTRKVLRADKHFDSILNDLEEEDLENESDPMKADVKTVEFLLSYKQRDVEKIRRTHKLRRKDAEVIRIIIAAGLYPNYTIPDPLNKYQHGQELFVHTRMKPFTLIHPNSTIAQYHAADFEALVVHFLKPGIAVHVHSIMTPPLETLEPRADSEGRSVHHKILFYGLLLETTKPYICNVLPLPALNLLLFAKK
;
A
#
# COMPACT_ATOMS: atom_id res chain seq x y z
N MET A 1 -12.12 -10.11 -1.01
CA MET A 1 -11.29 -9.15 -1.76
C MET A 1 -10.71 -9.74 -3.04
N LEU A 2 -9.83 -10.77 -2.98
CA LEU A 2 -9.20 -11.37 -4.17
C LEU A 2 -10.19 -11.84 -5.24
N VAL A 3 -11.23 -12.58 -4.83
CA VAL A 3 -12.29 -13.07 -5.73
C VAL A 3 -13.02 -11.91 -6.42
N LEU A 4 -13.39 -10.86 -5.69
CA LEU A 4 -14.03 -9.67 -6.25
C LEU A 4 -13.10 -8.95 -7.26
N GLY A 5 -11.79 -8.95 -7.00
CA GLY A 5 -10.79 -8.43 -7.94
C GLY A 5 -10.73 -9.19 -9.26
N CYS A 6 -11.06 -10.48 -9.27
CA CYS A 6 -11.17 -11.28 -10.50
C CYS A 6 -12.42 -10.90 -11.29
N VAL A 7 -13.54 -10.67 -10.60
CA VAL A 7 -14.83 -10.30 -11.24
C VAL A 7 -14.75 -8.96 -11.97
N VAL A 8 -13.99 -8.00 -11.45
CA VAL A 8 -13.85 -6.66 -12.05
C VAL A 8 -12.62 -6.49 -12.95
N ASP A 9 -11.88 -7.57 -13.23
CA ASP A 9 -10.66 -7.55 -14.03
C ASP A 9 -9.56 -6.57 -13.54
N HIS A 10 -9.44 -6.42 -12.22
CA HIS A 10 -8.39 -5.61 -11.56
C HIS A 10 -7.50 -6.45 -10.64
N ILE A 11 -7.28 -7.71 -11.02
CA ILE A 11 -6.56 -8.70 -10.21
C ILE A 11 -5.14 -8.26 -9.84
N GLU A 12 -4.38 -7.68 -10.77
CA GLU A 12 -2.98 -7.31 -10.54
C GLU A 12 -2.81 -6.34 -9.38
N VAL A 13 -3.75 -5.40 -9.25
CA VAL A 13 -3.72 -4.35 -8.22
C VAL A 13 -4.24 -4.91 -6.90
N ILE A 14 -5.32 -5.70 -6.95
CA ILE A 14 -5.90 -6.33 -5.76
C ILE A 14 -4.94 -7.34 -5.13
N LEU A 15 -4.13 -8.06 -5.93
CA LEU A 15 -3.05 -8.90 -5.41
C LEU A 15 -2.00 -8.08 -4.64
N THR A 16 -1.74 -6.82 -5.03
CA THR A 16 -0.73 -5.95 -4.39
C THR A 16 -1.25 -5.51 -3.05
N VAL A 17 -2.50 -5.07 -3.02
CA VAL A 17 -3.18 -4.67 -1.80
C VAL A 17 -3.31 -5.86 -0.85
N ALA A 18 -3.75 -7.03 -1.32
CA ALA A 18 -3.86 -8.22 -0.49
C ALA A 18 -2.52 -8.62 0.13
N ALA A 19 -1.47 -8.67 -0.68
CA ALA A 19 -0.13 -9.00 -0.21
C ALA A 19 0.41 -7.94 0.76
N GLY A 20 0.25 -6.65 0.42
CA GLY A 20 0.71 -5.54 1.25
C GLY A 20 0.00 -5.45 2.61
N LEU A 21 -1.30 -5.76 2.66
CA LEU A 21 -2.05 -5.83 3.93
C LEU A 21 -1.70 -7.07 4.76
N SER A 22 -1.14 -8.12 4.15
CA SER A 22 -0.73 -9.36 4.82
C SER A 22 0.69 -9.31 5.39
N VAL A 23 1.51 -8.39 4.90
CA VAL A 23 2.89 -8.17 5.35
C VAL A 23 2.91 -7.00 6.34
N GLN A 24 3.93 -6.96 7.19
CA GLN A 24 4.22 -5.75 7.97
C GLN A 24 4.43 -4.56 7.03
N SER A 25 4.12 -3.35 7.50
CA SER A 25 4.34 -2.11 6.75
C SER A 25 5.72 -2.09 6.07
N PRO A 26 5.81 -1.76 4.77
CA PRO A 26 7.07 -1.70 4.03
C PRO A 26 7.93 -0.49 4.40
N PHE A 27 7.48 0.33 5.35
CA PHE A 27 8.17 1.54 5.76
C PHE A 27 9.10 1.30 6.95
N THR A 28 10.32 1.84 6.87
CA THR A 28 11.31 1.78 7.93
C THR A 28 11.03 2.82 9.02
N ASN A 29 11.68 2.71 10.17
CA ASN A 29 11.56 3.71 11.24
C ASN A 29 12.04 5.11 10.79
N ARG A 30 13.09 5.16 9.96
CA ARG A 30 13.63 6.39 9.38
C ARG A 30 12.58 7.15 8.57
N SER A 31 11.71 6.43 7.87
CA SER A 31 10.59 7.01 7.11
C SER A 31 9.60 7.83 7.95
N TYR A 32 9.68 7.75 9.28
CA TYR A 32 8.82 8.47 10.20
C TYR A 32 9.58 9.45 11.09
N ARG A 33 10.91 9.32 11.19
CA ARG A 33 11.76 10.16 12.06
C ARG A 33 12.51 11.24 11.30
N GLU A 34 13.00 10.92 10.11
CA GLU A 34 13.85 11.83 9.32
C GLU A 34 12.97 12.69 8.42
N LEU A 35 13.02 14.02 8.63
CA LEU A 35 12.20 14.98 7.90
C LEU A 35 12.42 14.90 6.38
N ASP A 36 13.67 14.73 5.94
CA ASP A 36 14.00 14.63 4.51
C ASP A 36 13.35 13.41 3.85
N VAL A 37 13.31 12.27 4.56
CA VAL A 37 12.69 11.03 4.07
C VAL A 37 11.17 11.17 4.08
N VAL A 38 10.59 11.76 5.13
CA VAL A 38 9.15 12.04 5.23
C VAL A 38 8.69 12.93 4.08
N GLN A 39 9.44 13.98 3.74
CA GLN A 39 9.15 14.89 2.64
C GLN A 39 9.26 14.21 1.28
N ARG A 40 10.33 13.42 1.02
CA ARG A 40 10.45 12.68 -0.24
C ARG A 40 9.29 11.72 -0.46
N ARG A 41 8.84 11.05 0.60
CA ARG A 41 7.76 10.06 0.52
C ARG A 41 6.41 10.70 0.19
N GLU A 42 6.19 11.99 0.46
CA GLU A 42 4.90 12.66 0.20
C GLU A 42 4.40 12.40 -1.24
N GLY A 43 5.29 12.46 -2.24
CA GLY A 43 4.95 12.19 -3.64
C GLY A 43 4.58 10.74 -3.98
N LEU A 44 4.85 9.79 -3.07
CA LEU A 44 4.47 8.38 -3.19
C LEU A 44 3.20 8.05 -2.40
N THR A 45 2.66 9.00 -1.64
CA THR A 45 1.45 8.81 -0.85
C THR A 45 0.18 9.17 -1.61
N SER A 46 -0.92 8.54 -1.23
CA SER A 46 -2.23 8.80 -1.82
C SER A 46 -3.24 9.28 -0.77
N SER A 47 -4.02 10.29 -1.14
CA SER A 47 -5.19 10.76 -0.38
C SER A 47 -6.31 9.71 -0.29
N MET A 48 -6.24 8.68 -1.13
CA MET A 48 -7.18 7.56 -1.13
C MET A 48 -6.96 6.57 0.02
N GLY A 49 -5.88 6.72 0.80
CA GLY A 49 -5.57 5.92 1.98
C GLY A 49 -4.33 5.03 1.84
N ASP A 50 -4.01 4.32 2.92
CA ASP A 50 -2.81 3.48 3.02
C ASP A 50 -2.73 2.39 1.94
N PRO A 51 -3.83 1.68 1.58
CA PRO A 51 -3.78 0.66 0.53
C PRO A 51 -3.38 1.21 -0.84
N PHE A 52 -3.75 2.45 -1.16
CA PHE A 52 -3.39 3.09 -2.42
C PHE A 52 -1.93 3.54 -2.45
N THR A 53 -1.43 4.01 -1.30
CA THR A 53 0.00 4.27 -1.12
C THR A 53 0.83 3.00 -1.34
N LEU A 54 0.36 1.83 -0.88
CA LEU A 54 1.04 0.55 -1.16
C LEU A 54 1.09 0.19 -2.65
N ILE A 55 0.02 0.51 -3.41
CA ILE A 55 -0.01 0.30 -4.87
C ILE A 55 1.07 1.12 -5.56
N GLU A 56 1.18 2.41 -5.20
CA GLU A 56 2.14 3.33 -5.83
C GLU A 56 3.58 2.95 -5.49
N ILE A 57 3.87 2.64 -4.22
CA ILE A 57 5.20 2.24 -3.78
C ILE A 57 5.64 0.94 -4.44
N PHE A 58 4.76 -0.05 -4.52
CA PHE A 58 5.07 -1.30 -5.20
C PHE A 58 5.33 -1.10 -6.69
N ARG A 59 4.54 -0.23 -7.33
CA ARG A 59 4.72 0.14 -8.74
C ARG A 59 6.09 0.79 -8.97
N GLU A 60 6.43 1.82 -8.19
CA GLU A 60 7.69 2.53 -8.35
C GLU A 60 8.90 1.63 -8.05
N TRP A 61 8.83 0.81 -7.01
CA TRP A 61 9.88 -0.17 -6.72
C TRP A 61 10.12 -1.15 -7.88
N MET A 62 9.04 -1.65 -8.49
CA MET A 62 9.12 -2.53 -9.68
C MET A 62 9.76 -1.83 -10.88
N LEU A 63 9.49 -0.53 -11.08
CA LEU A 63 10.07 0.27 -12.17
C LEU A 63 11.56 0.53 -11.95
N GLN A 64 11.97 0.82 -10.72
CA GLN A 64 13.37 1.03 -10.36
C GLN A 64 14.19 -0.26 -10.58
N LYS A 65 13.61 -1.43 -10.26
CA LYS A 65 14.25 -2.73 -10.51
C LYS A 65 14.58 -2.99 -11.96
N CYS A 66 13.80 -2.45 -12.90
CA CYS A 66 13.96 -2.74 -14.32
C CYS A 66 14.69 -1.64 -15.09
N THR A 67 14.72 -0.41 -14.58
CA THR A 67 15.23 0.75 -15.33
C THR A 67 16.58 1.23 -14.83
N ALA A 68 16.77 1.34 -13.51
CA ALA A 68 17.84 2.17 -12.95
C ALA A 68 18.96 1.40 -12.23
N GLY A 69 18.75 0.12 -11.91
CA GLY A 69 19.73 -0.73 -11.21
C GLY A 69 20.12 -0.27 -9.80
N LYS A 70 19.61 0.88 -9.32
CA LYS A 70 19.90 1.50 -8.02
C LYS A 70 18.68 1.48 -7.11
N VAL A 71 18.09 0.31 -6.94
CA VAL A 71 16.85 0.15 -6.18
C VAL A 71 17.07 0.30 -4.70
N ARG A 72 18.21 -0.16 -4.18
CA ARG A 72 18.53 -0.03 -2.75
C ARG A 72 18.67 1.42 -2.37
N ARG A 73 19.36 2.21 -3.21
CA ARG A 73 19.46 3.66 -3.03
C ARG A 73 18.09 4.33 -3.02
N TRP A 74 17.25 4.04 -4.01
CA TRP A 74 15.89 4.58 -4.07
C TRP A 74 15.07 4.17 -2.84
N ALA A 75 15.17 2.91 -2.40
CA ALA A 75 14.44 2.41 -1.24
C ALA A 75 14.90 3.12 0.04
N LEU A 76 16.20 3.29 0.23
CA LEU A 76 16.78 3.99 1.38
C LEU A 76 16.37 5.46 1.42
N GLU A 77 16.47 6.17 0.28
CA GLU A 77 16.06 7.57 0.16
C GLU A 77 14.56 7.76 0.44
N ASN A 78 13.71 6.77 0.17
CA ASN A 78 12.28 6.83 0.45
C ASN A 78 11.87 6.16 1.76
N GLY A 79 12.81 5.62 2.54
CA GLY A 79 12.54 4.92 3.80
C GLY A 79 11.73 3.64 3.63
N ILE A 80 11.96 2.91 2.54
CA ILE A 80 11.28 1.67 2.17
C ILE A 80 12.21 0.49 2.48
N ASP A 81 11.68 -0.52 3.16
CA ASP A 81 12.36 -1.78 3.40
C ASP A 81 12.20 -2.70 2.17
N GLU A 82 13.29 -2.85 1.40
CA GLU A 82 13.32 -3.71 0.22
C GLU A 82 12.95 -5.17 0.55
N HIS A 83 13.27 -5.65 1.76
CA HIS A 83 12.92 -7.00 2.17
C HIS A 83 11.40 -7.22 2.14
N ARG A 84 10.62 -6.23 2.61
CA ARG A 84 9.16 -6.30 2.61
C ARG A 84 8.59 -6.30 1.20
N MET A 85 9.23 -5.61 0.26
CA MET A 85 8.82 -5.61 -1.15
C MET A 85 9.00 -7.00 -1.80
N PHE A 86 10.07 -7.72 -1.45
CA PHE A 86 10.24 -9.12 -1.88
C PHE A 86 9.18 -10.06 -1.26
N GLU A 87 8.83 -9.86 0.02
CA GLU A 87 7.76 -10.64 0.67
C GLU A 87 6.41 -10.41 -0.01
N ILE A 88 6.06 -9.14 -0.29
CA ILE A 88 4.86 -8.76 -1.03
C ILE A 88 4.87 -9.45 -2.41
N SER A 89 5.98 -9.37 -3.14
CA SER A 89 6.13 -10.01 -4.45
C SER A 89 5.89 -11.54 -4.40
N LYS A 90 6.42 -12.21 -3.38
CA LYS A 90 6.23 -13.64 -3.17
C LYS A 90 4.78 -13.99 -2.84
N LEU A 91 4.12 -13.22 -1.97
CA LEU A 91 2.70 -13.43 -1.65
C LEU A 91 1.79 -13.16 -2.84
N ARG A 92 2.11 -12.17 -3.68
CA ARG A 92 1.38 -11.93 -4.94
C ARG A 92 1.38 -13.17 -5.84
N PHE A 93 2.54 -13.83 -5.97
CA PHE A 93 2.66 -15.06 -6.74
C PHE A 93 1.82 -16.19 -6.13
N GLN A 94 1.90 -16.38 -4.81
CA GLN A 94 1.14 -17.41 -4.10
C GLN A 94 -0.37 -17.19 -4.22
N TYR A 95 -0.85 -15.96 -4.04
CA TYR A 95 -2.26 -15.62 -4.19
C TYR A 95 -2.74 -15.81 -5.63
N ARG A 96 -1.93 -15.46 -6.63
CA ARG A 96 -2.26 -15.74 -8.03
C ARG A 96 -2.39 -17.25 -8.27
N GLN A 97 -1.43 -18.04 -7.81
CA GLN A 97 -1.45 -19.49 -7.98
C GLN A 97 -2.71 -20.12 -7.38
N ILE A 98 -3.13 -19.67 -6.18
CA ILE A 98 -4.37 -20.12 -5.55
C ILE A 98 -5.60 -19.79 -6.42
N LEU A 99 -5.63 -18.61 -7.05
CA LEU A 99 -6.73 -18.20 -7.92
C LEU A 99 -6.76 -18.97 -9.25
N GLU A 100 -5.58 -19.27 -9.81
CA GLU A 100 -5.44 -20.12 -10.99
C GLU A 100 -5.87 -21.56 -10.72
N ASP A 101 -5.45 -22.13 -9.58
CA ASP A 101 -5.82 -23.49 -9.18
C ASP A 101 -7.31 -23.61 -8.82
N ALA A 102 -7.94 -22.51 -8.38
CA ALA A 102 -9.39 -22.42 -8.19
C ALA A 102 -10.16 -22.22 -9.51
N GLY A 103 -9.48 -22.02 -10.64
CA GLY A 103 -10.11 -21.77 -11.94
C GLY A 103 -10.76 -20.37 -12.07
N LEU A 104 -10.40 -19.43 -11.19
CA LEU A 104 -10.88 -18.04 -11.23
C LEU A 104 -10.06 -17.15 -12.17
N VAL A 105 -8.86 -17.60 -12.53
CA VAL A 105 -7.92 -16.91 -13.41
C VAL A 105 -7.39 -17.93 -14.40
N GLU A 106 -7.42 -17.57 -15.68
CA GLU A 106 -6.85 -18.41 -16.72
C GLU A 106 -5.33 -18.44 -16.61
N LYS A 107 -4.76 -19.65 -16.71
CA LYS A 107 -3.30 -19.80 -16.79
C LYS A 107 -2.87 -19.23 -18.14
N PRO A 108 -1.85 -18.36 -18.19
CA PRO A 108 -1.41 -17.78 -19.45
C PRO A 108 -0.98 -18.88 -20.42
N ASP A 109 -1.46 -18.80 -21.66
CA ASP A 109 -1.18 -19.79 -22.69
C ASP A 109 0.31 -19.83 -23.06
N ALA A 110 0.78 -20.98 -23.56
CA ALA A 110 2.17 -21.13 -24.02
C ALA A 110 2.56 -20.07 -25.08
N HIS A 111 1.60 -19.66 -25.91
CA HIS A 111 1.74 -18.59 -26.89
C HIS A 111 1.95 -17.21 -26.22
N GLU A 112 1.10 -16.85 -25.25
CA GLU A 112 1.25 -15.61 -24.46
C GLU A 112 2.54 -15.61 -23.64
N LEU A 113 3.00 -16.79 -23.26
CA LEU A 113 4.23 -16.98 -22.53
C LEU A 113 5.49 -16.82 -23.41
N GLY A 114 5.34 -16.68 -24.73
CA GLY A 114 6.43 -16.67 -25.70
C GLY A 114 7.17 -18.01 -25.80
N GLN A 115 6.55 -19.09 -25.32
CA GLN A 115 7.14 -20.42 -25.30
C GLN A 115 6.99 -21.15 -26.64
N ASP A 116 6.18 -20.64 -27.57
CA ASP A 116 6.07 -21.22 -28.90
C ASP A 116 7.34 -20.97 -29.72
N ASP A 117 8.02 -19.84 -29.51
CA ASP A 117 9.28 -19.54 -30.18
C ASP A 117 10.44 -20.37 -29.60
N SER A 118 11.04 -21.21 -30.44
CA SER A 118 12.20 -22.02 -30.10
C SER A 118 13.42 -21.17 -29.71
N ARG A 119 13.55 -19.95 -30.26
CA ARG A 119 14.66 -19.03 -29.94
C ARG A 119 14.49 -18.45 -28.54
N GLN A 120 13.30 -17.96 -28.20
CA GLN A 120 13.01 -17.41 -26.88
C GLN A 120 13.17 -18.47 -25.77
N ARG A 121 12.73 -19.72 -26.00
CA ARG A 121 12.95 -20.82 -25.05
C ARG A 121 14.42 -21.07 -24.73
N ARG A 122 15.30 -21.03 -25.73
CA ARG A 122 16.75 -21.23 -25.53
C ARG A 122 17.38 -20.09 -24.73
N ILE A 123 16.94 -18.86 -24.97
CA ILE A 123 17.39 -17.67 -24.21
C ILE A 123 16.94 -17.81 -22.75
N ASP A 124 15.65 -18.04 -22.52
CA ASP A 124 15.07 -18.21 -21.17
C ASP A 124 15.76 -19.35 -20.39
N GLN A 125 16.09 -20.46 -21.05
CA GLN A 125 16.79 -21.58 -20.42
C GLN A 125 18.25 -21.22 -20.07
N GLY A 126 18.92 -20.46 -20.94
CA GLY A 126 20.26 -19.93 -20.68
C GLY A 126 20.28 -18.95 -19.50
N ASP A 127 19.34 -18.01 -19.48
CA ASP A 127 19.17 -17.03 -18.40
C ASP A 127 18.84 -17.72 -17.08
N LYS A 128 17.92 -18.71 -17.11
CA LYS A 128 17.58 -19.53 -15.94
C LYS A 128 18.80 -20.27 -15.39
N LYS A 129 19.64 -20.84 -16.27
CA LYS A 129 20.88 -21.50 -15.84
C LYS A 129 21.83 -20.50 -15.19
N LYS A 130 22.05 -19.34 -15.81
CA LYS A 130 22.90 -18.27 -15.27
C LYS A 130 22.40 -17.78 -13.91
N LEU A 131 21.09 -17.58 -13.76
CA LEU A 131 20.48 -17.18 -12.48
C LEU A 131 20.64 -18.28 -11.42
N LEU A 132 20.52 -19.56 -11.77
CA LEU A 132 20.75 -20.67 -10.83
C LEU A 132 22.22 -20.78 -10.41
N ASP A 133 23.16 -20.57 -11.33
CA ASP A 133 24.58 -20.56 -11.04
C ASP A 133 24.91 -19.38 -10.11
N MET A 134 24.42 -18.17 -10.40
CA MET A 134 24.55 -17.01 -9.49
C MET A 134 23.92 -17.26 -8.12
N LYS A 135 22.77 -17.94 -8.06
CA LYS A 135 22.13 -18.33 -6.79
C LYS A 135 22.99 -19.30 -5.99
N ARG A 136 23.69 -20.22 -6.66
CA ARG A 136 24.61 -21.17 -6.03
C ARG A 136 25.83 -20.44 -5.48
N ASP A 137 26.43 -19.58 -6.28
CA ASP A 137 27.61 -18.80 -5.90
C ASP A 137 27.30 -17.89 -4.71
N ALA A 138 26.18 -17.16 -4.75
CA ALA A 138 25.73 -16.30 -3.65
C ALA A 138 25.48 -17.06 -2.33
N ARG A 139 25.13 -18.36 -2.39
CA ARG A 139 25.01 -19.21 -1.20
C ARG A 139 26.36 -19.71 -0.69
N GLN A 140 27.34 -19.85 -1.57
CA GLN A 140 28.69 -20.31 -1.24
C GLN A 140 29.57 -19.19 -0.67
N VAL A 141 29.24 -17.93 -0.95
CA VAL A 141 29.89 -16.77 -0.30
C VAL A 141 29.66 -16.85 1.21
N ALA A 142 30.74 -17.12 1.96
CA ALA A 142 30.71 -17.17 3.40
C ALA A 142 30.37 -15.78 3.96
N LYS A 143 29.28 -15.68 4.71
CA LYS A 143 28.92 -14.44 5.40
C LYS A 143 29.96 -14.17 6.49
N THR A 144 30.60 -13.02 6.43
CA THR A 144 31.47 -12.56 7.52
C THR A 144 30.63 -12.42 8.79
N ARG A 145 31.14 -12.93 9.90
CA ARG A 145 30.45 -12.85 11.19
C ARG A 145 30.41 -11.38 11.61
N LYS A 146 29.22 -10.78 11.62
CA LYS A 146 29.02 -9.41 12.13
C LYS A 146 29.24 -9.44 13.66
N VAL A 147 30.26 -8.74 14.13
CA VAL A 147 30.57 -8.59 15.55
C VAL A 147 29.98 -7.26 16.03
N LEU A 148 29.12 -7.31 17.04
CA LEU A 148 28.55 -6.11 17.64
C LEU A 148 29.66 -5.34 18.35
N ARG A 149 29.88 -4.09 17.92
CA ARG A 149 30.84 -3.17 18.49
C ARG A 149 30.15 -2.31 19.54
N ALA A 150 30.53 -2.46 20.81
CA ALA A 150 29.91 -1.75 21.93
C ALA A 150 30.21 -0.24 21.93
N ASP A 151 31.25 0.17 21.21
CA ASP A 151 31.75 1.53 21.05
C ASP A 151 30.97 2.36 20.01
N LYS A 152 30.16 1.72 19.15
CA LYS A 152 29.38 2.43 18.13
C LYS A 152 27.92 2.62 18.57
N HIS A 153 27.40 3.83 18.40
CA HIS A 153 25.98 4.11 18.55
C HIS A 153 25.17 3.34 17.50
N PHE A 154 23.97 2.87 17.86
CA PHE A 154 23.12 2.04 17.00
C PHE A 154 22.86 2.67 15.62
N ASP A 155 22.61 3.97 15.58
CA ASP A 155 22.36 4.69 14.32
C ASP A 155 23.60 4.77 13.41
N SER A 156 24.81 4.87 14.00
CA SER A 156 26.05 4.84 13.21
C SER A 156 26.30 3.45 12.62
N ILE A 157 25.95 2.38 13.36
CA ILE A 157 26.06 1.01 12.85
C ILE A 157 25.09 0.80 11.68
N LEU A 158 23.87 1.32 11.76
CA LEU A 158 22.88 1.23 10.68
C LEU A 158 23.36 1.95 9.41
N ASN A 159 23.90 3.16 9.55
CA ASN A 159 24.44 3.91 8.41
C ASN A 159 25.63 3.18 7.76
N ASP A 160 26.57 2.66 8.56
CA ASP A 160 27.70 1.88 8.04
C ASP A 160 27.23 0.64 7.24
N LEU A 161 26.22 -0.08 7.76
CA LEU A 161 25.62 -1.23 7.10
C LEU A 161 24.96 -0.87 5.77
N GLU A 162 24.27 0.26 5.73
CA GLU A 162 23.62 0.77 4.52
C GLU A 162 24.65 1.21 3.48
N GLU A 163 25.73 1.88 3.88
CA GLU A 163 26.84 2.24 2.99
C GLU A 163 27.49 0.99 2.39
N GLU A 164 27.77 -0.03 3.20
CA GLU A 164 28.25 -1.34 2.73
C GLU A 164 27.26 -1.98 1.73
N ASP A 165 25.96 -1.94 2.01
CA ASP A 165 24.92 -2.53 1.15
C ASP A 165 24.75 -1.77 -0.18
N LEU A 166 24.97 -0.45 -0.19
CA LEU A 166 24.99 0.41 -1.38
C LEU A 166 26.25 0.17 -2.22
N GLU A 167 27.42 0.01 -1.60
CA GLU A 167 28.65 -0.36 -2.30
C GLU A 167 28.50 -1.73 -2.98
N ASN A 168 27.89 -2.69 -2.28
CA ASN A 168 27.60 -4.03 -2.82
C ASN A 168 26.53 -4.03 -3.93
N GLU A 169 25.79 -2.94 -4.15
CA GLU A 169 24.83 -2.83 -5.27
C GLU A 169 25.54 -2.70 -6.63
N SER A 170 26.78 -2.21 -6.65
CA SER A 170 27.56 -1.99 -7.88
C SER A 170 28.05 -3.29 -8.53
N ASP A 171 28.17 -4.37 -7.75
CA ASP A 171 28.70 -5.65 -8.21
C ASP A 171 27.56 -6.65 -8.44
N PRO A 172 27.18 -6.95 -9.70
CA PRO A 172 26.09 -7.88 -10.01
C PRO A 172 26.39 -9.30 -9.52
N MET A 173 27.64 -9.64 -9.24
CA MET A 173 28.05 -10.95 -8.72
C MET A 173 27.77 -11.09 -7.21
N LYS A 174 27.52 -9.98 -6.51
CA LYS A 174 27.01 -9.92 -5.12
C LYS A 174 25.49 -9.72 -5.05
N ALA A 175 24.77 -10.01 -6.14
CA ALA A 175 23.33 -9.95 -6.13
C ALA A 175 22.77 -10.79 -4.97
N ASP A 176 21.99 -10.15 -4.11
CA ASP A 176 21.33 -10.85 -3.00
C ASP A 176 20.52 -12.02 -3.55
N VAL A 177 20.53 -13.15 -2.84
CA VAL A 177 19.80 -14.37 -3.22
C VAL A 177 18.34 -14.05 -3.50
N LYS A 178 17.75 -13.10 -2.76
CA LYS A 178 16.38 -12.62 -2.96
C LYS A 178 16.20 -11.89 -4.29
N THR A 179 17.17 -11.07 -4.71
CA THR A 179 17.15 -10.41 -6.03
C THR A 179 17.20 -11.45 -7.14
N VAL A 180 18.04 -12.48 -7.02
CA VAL A 180 18.11 -13.57 -8.01
C VAL A 180 16.82 -14.38 -8.06
N GLU A 181 16.24 -14.71 -6.89
CA GLU A 181 14.93 -15.38 -6.82
C GLU A 181 13.82 -14.53 -7.43
N PHE A 182 13.84 -13.22 -7.17
CA PHE A 182 12.92 -12.28 -7.77
C PHE A 182 13.04 -12.26 -9.29
N LEU A 183 14.25 -12.10 -9.84
CA LEU A 183 14.49 -12.11 -11.30
C LEU A 183 14.14 -13.46 -11.95
N LEU A 184 14.24 -14.56 -11.21
CA LEU A 184 13.80 -15.88 -11.67
C LEU A 184 12.26 -15.94 -11.79
N SER A 185 11.56 -15.25 -10.89
CA SER A 185 10.09 -15.27 -10.80
C SER A 185 9.40 -14.21 -11.66
N TYR A 186 9.98 -13.02 -11.77
CA TYR A 186 9.43 -11.88 -12.52
C TYR A 186 10.17 -11.71 -13.84
N LYS A 187 9.45 -11.88 -14.95
CA LYS A 187 9.95 -11.53 -16.28
C LYS A 187 9.65 -10.07 -16.61
N GLN A 188 10.32 -9.54 -17.62
CA GLN A 188 10.12 -8.16 -18.10
C GLN A 188 8.65 -7.85 -18.47
N ARG A 189 7.93 -8.84 -19.00
CA ARG A 189 6.49 -8.72 -19.30
C ARG A 189 5.62 -8.53 -18.04
N ASP A 190 5.99 -9.17 -16.93
CA ASP A 190 5.20 -9.14 -15.70
C ASP A 190 5.36 -7.76 -15.04
N VAL A 191 6.55 -7.17 -15.16
CA VAL A 191 6.83 -5.78 -14.80
C VAL A 191 6.02 -4.84 -15.67
N GLU A 192 5.99 -5.05 -16.99
CA GLU A 192 5.22 -4.21 -17.90
C GLU A 192 3.71 -4.29 -17.60
N LYS A 193 3.22 -5.49 -17.26
CA LYS A 193 1.84 -5.70 -16.81
C LYS A 193 1.56 -4.89 -15.54
N ILE A 194 2.45 -4.93 -14.56
CA ILE A 194 2.34 -4.12 -13.33
C ILE A 194 2.36 -2.62 -13.65
N ARG A 195 3.30 -2.17 -14.49
CA ARG A 195 3.42 -0.77 -14.91
C ARG A 195 2.12 -0.23 -15.51
N ARG A 196 1.45 -1.03 -16.34
CA ARG A 196 0.18 -0.67 -16.98
C ARG A 196 -0.99 -0.71 -16.01
N THR A 197 -1.11 -1.79 -15.23
CA THR A 197 -2.27 -2.03 -14.36
C THR A 197 -2.29 -1.17 -13.11
N HIS A 198 -1.13 -0.81 -12.57
CA HIS A 198 -1.04 -0.01 -11.34
C HIS A 198 -1.20 1.50 -11.58
N LYS A 199 -1.19 1.95 -12.84
CA LYS A 199 -1.55 3.32 -13.19
C LYS A 199 -3.07 3.44 -13.29
N LEU A 200 -3.69 3.71 -12.15
CA LEU A 200 -5.15 3.70 -12.04
C LEU A 200 -5.78 4.93 -12.68
N ARG A 201 -6.80 4.70 -13.52
CA ARG A 201 -7.74 5.77 -13.88
C ARG A 201 -8.65 6.05 -12.69
N ARG A 202 -9.20 7.26 -12.64
CA ARG A 202 -10.14 7.69 -11.59
C ARG A 202 -11.27 6.68 -11.34
N LYS A 203 -11.92 6.19 -12.39
CA LYS A 203 -13.03 5.24 -12.29
C LYS A 203 -12.59 3.90 -11.70
N ASP A 204 -11.47 3.38 -12.20
CA ASP A 204 -10.88 2.11 -11.78
C ASP A 204 -10.46 2.18 -10.28
N ALA A 205 -9.90 3.31 -9.85
CA ALA A 205 -9.54 3.56 -8.46
C ALA A 205 -10.75 3.50 -7.51
N GLU A 206 -11.91 4.08 -7.89
CA GLU A 206 -13.11 4.00 -7.05
C GLU A 206 -13.67 2.58 -6.97
N VAL A 207 -13.66 1.83 -8.07
CA VAL A 207 -14.06 0.41 -8.07
C VAL A 207 -13.16 -0.41 -7.15
N ILE A 208 -11.84 -0.23 -7.27
CA ILE A 208 -10.85 -0.89 -6.41
C ILE A 208 -11.06 -0.52 -4.95
N ARG A 209 -11.33 0.76 -4.65
CA ARG A 209 -11.61 1.22 -3.29
C ARG A 209 -12.82 0.51 -2.68
N ILE A 210 -13.90 0.33 -3.45
CA ILE A 210 -15.09 -0.41 -3.02
C ILE A 210 -14.75 -1.87 -2.74
N ILE A 211 -13.95 -2.52 -3.60
CA ILE A 211 -13.55 -3.92 -3.43
C ILE A 211 -12.71 -4.14 -2.18
N ILE A 212 -11.79 -3.22 -1.90
CA ILE A 212 -10.98 -3.26 -0.68
C ILE A 212 -11.89 -3.11 0.53
N ALA A 213 -12.80 -2.12 0.52
CA ALA A 213 -13.76 -1.92 1.60
C ALA A 213 -14.68 -3.14 1.83
N ALA A 214 -15.16 -3.77 0.76
CA ALA A 214 -15.94 -5.00 0.84
C ALA A 214 -15.12 -6.18 1.41
N GLY A 215 -13.80 -6.19 1.19
CA GLY A 215 -12.88 -7.15 1.78
C GLY A 215 -12.58 -6.91 3.26
N LEU A 216 -12.59 -5.65 3.69
CA LEU A 216 -12.33 -5.24 5.06
C LEU A 216 -13.59 -5.21 5.92
N TYR A 217 -14.78 -5.16 5.32
CA TYR A 217 -16.05 -5.22 6.05
C TYR A 217 -16.13 -6.47 6.94
N PRO A 218 -16.53 -6.35 8.22
CA PRO A 218 -17.19 -5.22 8.87
C PRO A 218 -16.26 -4.23 9.61
N ASN A 219 -14.98 -4.18 9.30
CA ASN A 219 -14.01 -3.30 9.95
C ASN A 219 -14.09 -1.86 9.41
N TYR A 220 -15.01 -1.08 9.96
CA TYR A 220 -15.15 0.34 9.68
C TYR A 220 -15.20 1.18 10.96
N THR A 221 -14.90 2.46 10.84
CA THR A 221 -14.92 3.44 11.92
C THR A 221 -15.60 4.73 11.49
N ILE A 222 -16.12 5.44 12.49
CA ILE A 222 -16.71 6.76 12.35
C ILE A 222 -15.74 7.77 12.98
N PRO A 223 -15.28 8.78 12.23
CA PRO A 223 -14.41 9.81 12.79
C PRO A 223 -15.13 10.66 13.84
N ASP A 224 -14.40 11.03 14.89
CA ASP A 224 -14.93 11.90 15.96
C ASP A 224 -15.12 13.34 15.42
N PRO A 225 -16.28 13.97 15.64
CA PRO A 225 -16.54 15.35 15.22
C PRO A 225 -15.65 16.40 15.91
N LEU A 226 -15.06 16.08 17.07
CA LEU A 226 -14.20 16.99 17.82
C LEU A 226 -12.73 16.94 17.40
N ASN A 227 -12.40 16.15 16.37
CA ASN A 227 -11.06 16.10 15.82
C ASN A 227 -10.61 17.46 15.28
N LYS A 228 -9.40 17.85 15.68
CA LYS A 228 -8.68 18.97 15.08
C LYS A 228 -7.68 18.39 14.09
N TYR A 229 -7.89 18.63 12.82
CA TYR A 229 -7.13 18.00 11.73
C TYR A 229 -5.84 18.75 11.41
N GLN A 230 -5.08 19.02 12.45
CA GLN A 230 -3.75 19.63 12.35
C GLN A 230 -2.68 18.54 12.34
N HIS A 231 -1.56 18.81 11.65
CA HIS A 231 -0.44 17.88 11.62
C HIS A 231 0.08 17.60 13.03
N GLY A 232 0.31 16.32 13.34
CA GLY A 232 0.77 15.87 14.65
C GLY A 232 -0.31 15.76 15.73
N GLN A 233 -1.58 16.08 15.45
CA GLN A 233 -2.66 15.84 16.39
C GLN A 233 -3.20 14.41 16.32
N GLU A 234 -3.63 13.91 17.46
CA GLU A 234 -4.28 12.60 17.57
C GLU A 234 -5.67 12.67 16.94
N LEU A 235 -5.93 11.81 15.96
CA LEU A 235 -7.23 11.72 15.29
C LEU A 235 -8.05 10.58 15.91
N PHE A 236 -9.13 10.94 16.59
CA PHE A 236 -10.06 10.01 17.23
C PHE A 236 -11.08 9.44 16.25
N VAL A 237 -11.33 8.15 16.39
CA VAL A 237 -12.27 7.37 15.60
C VAL A 237 -13.01 6.38 16.51
N HIS A 238 -14.28 6.15 16.24
CA HIS A 238 -15.10 5.19 16.95
C HIS A 238 -15.27 3.94 16.12
N THR A 239 -14.87 2.79 16.67
CA THR A 239 -15.14 1.49 16.07
C THR A 239 -16.36 0.87 16.73
N ARG A 240 -16.97 -0.13 16.09
CA ARG A 240 -18.10 -0.88 16.69
C ARG A 240 -17.71 -1.58 18.00
N MET A 241 -16.49 -2.11 18.08
CA MET A 241 -16.02 -2.92 19.21
C MET A 241 -15.41 -2.08 20.33
N LYS A 242 -14.67 -1.02 19.95
CA LYS A 242 -13.96 -0.14 20.89
C LYS A 242 -14.21 1.34 20.53
N PRO A 243 -14.87 2.11 21.41
CA PRO A 243 -14.97 3.55 21.23
C PRO A 243 -13.62 4.23 21.50
N PHE A 244 -13.43 5.46 21.02
CA PHE A 244 -12.24 6.29 21.28
C PHE A 244 -10.92 5.63 20.85
N THR A 245 -10.93 5.01 19.67
CA THR A 245 -9.72 4.50 19.02
C THR A 245 -9.02 5.65 18.27
N LEU A 246 -7.72 5.53 18.03
CA LEU A 246 -6.95 6.54 17.30
C LEU A 246 -6.56 6.03 15.92
N ILE A 247 -6.41 6.95 14.95
CA ILE A 247 -5.67 6.63 13.72
C ILE A 247 -4.19 6.52 14.08
N HIS A 248 -3.52 5.45 13.62
CA HIS A 248 -2.10 5.30 13.87
C HIS A 248 -1.32 6.47 13.24
N PRO A 249 -0.36 7.09 13.97
CA PRO A 249 0.38 8.27 13.48
C PRO A 249 1.21 7.98 12.23
N ASN A 250 1.48 6.70 11.92
CA ASN A 250 2.19 6.28 10.71
C ASN A 250 1.30 6.12 9.47
N SER A 251 -0.02 6.26 9.60
CA SER A 251 -0.94 6.23 8.46
C SER A 251 -0.75 7.47 7.59
N THR A 252 -0.85 7.31 6.26
CA THR A 252 -0.67 8.41 5.30
C THR A 252 -1.71 9.51 5.51
N ILE A 253 -2.89 9.14 6.00
CA ILE A 253 -3.96 10.08 6.34
C ILE A 253 -3.56 10.97 7.52
N ALA A 254 -3.01 10.38 8.57
CA ALA A 254 -2.59 11.14 9.74
C ALA A 254 -1.38 12.05 9.44
N GLN A 255 -0.49 11.62 8.54
CA GLN A 255 0.75 12.34 8.24
C GLN A 255 0.59 13.43 7.19
N TYR A 256 -0.03 13.12 6.06
CA TYR A 256 -0.03 13.99 4.88
C TYR A 256 -1.41 14.56 4.59
N HIS A 257 -2.47 13.78 4.79
CA HIS A 257 -3.82 14.11 4.33
C HIS A 257 -4.81 14.43 5.45
N ALA A 258 -4.33 14.89 6.61
CA ALA A 258 -5.20 15.18 7.75
C ALA A 258 -6.20 16.32 7.42
N ALA A 259 -5.73 17.38 6.76
CA ALA A 259 -6.58 18.51 6.36
C ALA A 259 -7.56 18.14 5.23
N ASP A 260 -7.15 17.30 4.27
CA ASP A 260 -8.06 16.75 3.26
C ASP A 260 -9.17 15.91 3.93
N PHE A 261 -8.82 15.25 5.04
CA PHE A 261 -9.72 14.48 5.86
C PHE A 261 -10.65 15.35 6.75
N GLU A 262 -10.27 16.59 7.09
CA GLU A 262 -11.15 17.56 7.79
C GLU A 262 -12.37 17.94 6.96
N ALA A 263 -12.12 18.36 5.71
CA ALA A 263 -13.18 18.71 4.77
C ALA A 263 -14.21 17.56 4.66
N LEU A 264 -13.71 16.33 4.74
CA LEU A 264 -14.43 15.07 4.69
C LEU A 264 -15.50 14.84 5.78
N VAL A 265 -15.24 15.29 7.02
CA VAL A 265 -15.96 14.89 8.24
C VAL A 265 -16.93 15.95 8.75
N VAL A 266 -16.58 17.23 8.61
CA VAL A 266 -17.21 18.37 9.32
C VAL A 266 -18.73 18.54 9.09
N HIS A 267 -19.32 17.94 8.04
CA HIS A 267 -20.76 18.10 7.77
C HIS A 267 -21.66 16.95 8.24
N PHE A 268 -21.13 15.81 8.69
CA PHE A 268 -21.99 14.75 9.23
C PHE A 268 -22.61 15.14 10.58
N LEU A 269 -22.01 16.11 11.28
CA LEU A 269 -22.15 16.27 12.73
C LEU A 269 -22.18 17.73 13.18
N LYS A 270 -22.56 18.73 12.37
CA LYS A 270 -22.95 20.03 12.93
C LYS A 270 -24.23 19.84 13.75
N PRO A 271 -24.18 19.85 15.10
CA PRO A 271 -25.38 19.88 15.93
C PRO A 271 -25.65 21.37 16.15
N GLY A 272 -26.18 22.03 15.12
CA GLY A 272 -26.16 23.49 15.06
C GLY A 272 -27.19 24.14 14.14
N ILE A 273 -28.11 23.37 13.55
CA ILE A 273 -29.44 23.92 13.29
C ILE A 273 -30.13 23.92 14.64
N ALA A 274 -29.95 25.01 15.39
CA ALA A 274 -30.81 25.30 16.51
C ALA A 274 -32.24 25.26 15.97
N VAL A 275 -33.00 24.25 16.36
CA VAL A 275 -34.46 24.37 16.42
C VAL A 275 -34.70 25.47 17.45
N HIS A 276 -34.71 26.71 17.00
CA HIS A 276 -35.40 27.77 17.70
C HIS A 276 -36.86 27.34 17.74
N VAL A 277 -37.24 26.79 18.90
CA VAL A 277 -38.61 26.57 19.29
C VAL A 277 -39.23 27.94 19.56
N HIS A 278 -39.41 28.76 18.52
CA HIS A 278 -40.33 29.88 18.50
C HIS A 278 -40.60 30.33 17.06
N SER A 279 -41.89 30.35 16.73
CA SER A 279 -42.50 30.88 15.50
C SER A 279 -42.61 29.93 14.29
N ILE A 280 -43.75 29.24 14.26
CA ILE A 280 -44.73 29.17 13.16
C ILE A 280 -44.21 29.56 11.75
N MET A 281 -44.48 28.64 10.81
CA MET A 281 -44.45 28.71 9.34
C MET A 281 -43.15 28.28 8.63
N THR A 282 -43.29 27.12 7.97
CA THR A 282 -42.50 26.54 6.87
C THR A 282 -41.04 26.15 7.19
N PRO A 283 -40.67 24.85 7.14
CA PRO A 283 -39.26 24.48 7.16
C PRO A 283 -38.61 24.94 5.84
N PRO A 284 -37.48 25.66 5.88
CA PRO A 284 -36.70 25.85 4.67
C PRO A 284 -36.05 24.51 4.33
N LEU A 285 -36.36 24.02 3.13
CA LEU A 285 -35.67 22.90 2.52
C LEU A 285 -34.23 23.34 2.24
N GLU A 286 -33.33 23.23 3.22
CA GLU A 286 -31.89 23.43 3.00
C GLU A 286 -31.42 22.34 2.04
N THR A 287 -31.33 22.70 0.76
CA THR A 287 -30.69 21.91 -0.27
C THR A 287 -29.28 21.60 0.19
N LEU A 288 -29.01 20.31 0.42
CA LEU A 288 -27.66 19.75 0.55
C LEU A 288 -26.84 20.26 -0.64
N GLU A 289 -26.11 21.37 -0.50
CA GLU A 289 -25.16 21.80 -1.52
C GLU A 289 -24.07 20.73 -1.55
N PRO A 290 -24.00 19.89 -2.60
CA PRO A 290 -22.95 18.90 -2.71
C PRO A 290 -21.73 19.67 -3.16
N ARG A 291 -20.99 20.28 -2.21
CA ARG A 291 -19.65 20.77 -2.52
C ARG A 291 -18.85 19.56 -2.97
N ALA A 292 -18.66 19.49 -4.28
CA ALA A 292 -17.77 18.57 -4.93
C ALA A 292 -16.34 18.97 -4.55
N ASP A 293 -15.48 18.01 -4.20
CA ASP A 293 -14.04 18.28 -4.23
C ASP A 293 -13.59 18.53 -5.68
N SER A 294 -12.30 18.83 -5.88
CA SER A 294 -11.64 18.90 -7.21
C SER A 294 -11.87 17.66 -8.09
N GLU A 295 -12.47 16.64 -7.51
CA GLU A 295 -12.71 15.32 -8.00
C GLU A 295 -14.22 15.01 -8.15
N GLY A 296 -15.15 15.92 -7.86
CA GLY A 296 -16.59 15.67 -8.06
C GLY A 296 -17.24 14.78 -7.00
N ARG A 297 -16.55 14.48 -5.88
CA ARG A 297 -17.07 13.68 -4.77
C ARG A 297 -17.77 14.59 -3.78
N SER A 298 -18.85 14.11 -3.15
CA SER A 298 -19.36 14.76 -1.95
C SER A 298 -18.23 14.82 -0.92
N VAL A 299 -17.81 16.05 -0.61
CA VAL A 299 -16.83 16.32 0.46
C VAL A 299 -17.40 15.88 1.80
N HIS A 300 -18.70 15.71 1.90
CA HIS A 300 -19.38 15.34 3.12
C HIS A 300 -19.82 13.88 3.00
N HIS A 301 -19.63 13.07 4.04
CA HIS A 301 -20.05 11.65 4.12
C HIS A 301 -19.02 10.60 3.66
N LYS A 302 -17.85 10.53 4.33
CA LYS A 302 -16.92 9.38 4.20
C LYS A 302 -16.77 8.62 5.52
N ILE A 303 -16.64 7.30 5.40
CA ILE A 303 -16.42 6.34 6.49
C ILE A 303 -15.01 5.76 6.30
N LEU A 304 -14.33 5.48 7.40
CA LEU A 304 -13.00 4.88 7.35
C LEU A 304 -13.10 3.37 7.48
N PHE A 305 -12.45 2.64 6.59
CA PHE A 305 -12.18 1.21 6.76
C PHE A 305 -10.75 1.03 7.27
N TYR A 306 -10.49 -0.06 7.99
CA TYR A 306 -9.16 -0.36 8.51
C TYR A 306 -8.82 -1.83 8.35
N GLY A 307 -7.53 -2.12 8.17
CA GLY A 307 -7.02 -3.48 8.03
C GLY A 307 -6.73 -4.17 9.36
N LEU A 308 -6.18 -3.43 10.32
CA LEU A 308 -5.73 -3.97 11.60
C LEU A 308 -6.10 -3.02 12.75
N LEU A 309 -6.53 -3.59 13.88
CA LEU A 309 -6.64 -2.90 15.15
C LEU A 309 -5.45 -3.31 16.03
N LEU A 310 -4.60 -2.35 16.38
CA LEU A 310 -3.42 -2.54 17.21
C LEU A 310 -3.70 -2.03 18.63
N GLU A 311 -3.56 -2.91 19.63
CA GLU A 311 -3.76 -2.56 21.02
C GLU A 311 -2.40 -2.41 21.71
N THR A 312 -2.09 -1.18 22.12
CA THR A 312 -0.91 -0.87 22.94
C THR A 312 -1.36 -0.18 24.24
N THR A 313 -0.75 0.95 24.60
CA THR A 313 -1.27 1.83 25.67
C THR A 313 -2.55 2.53 25.24
N LYS A 314 -2.66 2.88 23.96
CA LYS A 314 -3.86 3.36 23.30
C LYS A 314 -4.22 2.41 22.14
N PRO A 315 -5.51 2.21 21.83
CA PRO A 315 -5.92 1.43 20.66
C PRO A 315 -5.75 2.27 19.39
N TYR A 316 -5.12 1.69 18.37
CA TYR A 316 -4.88 2.33 17.07
C TYR A 316 -5.46 1.52 15.92
N ILE A 317 -6.07 2.19 14.94
CA ILE A 317 -6.37 1.59 13.63
C ILE A 317 -5.21 1.81 12.65
N CYS A 318 -4.89 0.76 11.90
CA CYS A 318 -3.84 0.74 10.88
C CYS A 318 -4.42 0.35 9.50
N ASN A 319 -3.70 0.70 8.44
CA ASN A 319 -4.09 0.46 7.05
C ASN A 319 -5.46 1.08 6.72
N VAL A 320 -5.54 2.39 6.89
CA VAL A 320 -6.79 3.14 6.84
C VAL A 320 -7.16 3.50 5.41
N LEU A 321 -8.44 3.30 5.06
CA LEU A 321 -9.00 3.56 3.75
C LEU A 321 -10.30 4.39 3.87
N PRO A 322 -10.31 5.67 3.46
CA PRO A 322 -11.52 6.47 3.41
C PRO A 322 -12.41 6.03 2.23
N LEU A 323 -13.70 5.82 2.49
CA LEU A 323 -14.70 5.44 1.50
C LEU A 323 -15.94 6.34 1.63
N PRO A 324 -16.53 6.84 0.54
CA PRO A 324 -17.86 7.47 0.58
C PRO A 324 -18.90 6.53 1.23
N ALA A 325 -19.68 7.05 2.17
CA ALA A 325 -20.63 6.28 2.98
C ALA A 325 -21.68 5.56 2.12
N LEU A 326 -22.09 6.16 0.99
CA LEU A 326 -23.03 5.56 0.04
C LEU A 326 -22.56 4.20 -0.48
N ASN A 327 -21.25 4.03 -0.69
CA ASN A 327 -20.69 2.80 -1.25
C ASN A 327 -20.83 1.61 -0.30
N LEU A 328 -20.99 1.86 1.01
CA LEU A 328 -21.22 0.82 2.02
C LEU A 328 -22.52 0.06 1.76
N LEU A 329 -23.54 0.72 1.19
CA LEU A 329 -24.84 0.10 0.88
C LEU A 329 -24.73 -1.02 -0.16
N LEU A 330 -23.67 -1.05 -0.97
CA LEU A 330 -23.49 -2.06 -2.01
C LEU A 330 -23.14 -3.45 -1.46
N PHE A 331 -22.51 -3.51 -0.28
CA PHE A 331 -21.98 -4.76 0.26
C PHE A 331 -22.28 -4.98 1.74
N ALA A 332 -22.78 -3.98 2.46
CA ALA A 332 -23.15 -4.14 3.85
C ALA A 332 -24.32 -5.10 4.02
N LYS A 333 -24.18 -6.02 4.98
CA LYS A 333 -25.28 -6.88 5.39
C LYS A 333 -26.21 -6.12 6.36
N LYS A 334 -27.51 -6.40 6.24
CA LYS A 334 -28.57 -5.84 7.10
C LYS A 334 -28.52 -6.41 8.50
#